data_AF-A0A4R8GSX2-F1
#
_entry.id   AF-A0A4R8GSX2-F1
#
_cell.length_a   1.000
_cell.length_b   1.000
_cell.length_c   1.000
_cell.angle_alpha   90.00
_cell.angle_beta   90.00
_cell.angle_gamma   90.00
#
_symmetry.space_group_name_H-M   'P 1'
#
loop_
_entity.id
_entity.type
_entity.pdbx_description
1 polymer ?
#
loop_
_entity_poly.entity_id
_entity_poly.type
_entity_poly.pdbx_seq_one_letter_code
_entity_poly.pdbx_strand_id
1 'polypeptide(L)'
;MPIIQIGTNHYEEYLRDRLFFELAFLKQDGIIIEIDEFQKGDLTVFDCQLRLDKDGLDNLDFIFNEYIANALSDVIINNIEGELLEKILKSKYKQFSNLENREIIEMATDRLNFLISQEDQSIISKIQRKNRILLEILDYLEVRNEMSLEGFVQFRLKDYLSELEVSIDRAVDDFIVEKEYEEFIHLLKYFIDTQETKNELIHVVKFKNDHFKLLNEDGMVIENTYLDENLLSMVDCDLDYDDLLISALITAAPELIILHFKEPVSIIKPLKNIFADKISICLGCEYCNLNNLNELD
;
A
#
# COMPACT_ATOMS: atom_id res chain seq x y z
N MET A 1 21.49 0.45 42.42
CA MET A 1 21.40 1.21 41.16
C MET A 1 20.76 0.28 40.15
N PRO A 2 19.76 0.74 39.39
CA PRO A 2 19.12 -0.11 38.39
C PRO A 2 20.15 -0.50 37.33
N ILE A 3 20.08 -1.75 36.92
CA ILE A 3 20.86 -2.32 35.84
C ILE A 3 19.84 -2.98 34.94
N ILE A 4 19.85 -2.64 33.65
CA ILE A 4 19.06 -3.34 32.64
C ILE A 4 20.04 -4.05 31.69
N GLN A 5 19.89 -5.36 31.55
CA GLN A 5 20.65 -6.17 30.60
C GLN A 5 19.78 -6.49 29.38
N ILE A 6 20.28 -6.18 28.18
CA ILE A 6 19.58 -6.45 26.93
C ILE A 6 20.45 -7.34 26.07
N GLY A 7 19.97 -8.53 25.75
CA GLY A 7 20.62 -9.48 24.84
C GLY A 7 19.99 -9.47 23.44
N THR A 8 20.82 -9.55 22.41
CA THR A 8 20.42 -9.75 21.01
C THR A 8 21.44 -10.62 20.27
N ASN A 9 20.96 -11.42 19.33
CA ASN A 9 21.78 -12.26 18.45
C ASN A 9 21.93 -11.68 17.03
N HIS A 10 21.09 -10.71 16.65
CA HIS A 10 20.97 -10.26 15.25
C HIS A 10 20.93 -8.75 15.07
N TYR A 11 20.72 -7.97 16.13
CA TYR A 11 20.46 -6.54 16.05
C TYR A 11 21.45 -5.71 16.86
N GLU A 12 22.64 -6.24 17.13
CA GLU A 12 23.65 -5.59 17.98
C GLU A 12 24.08 -4.21 17.47
N GLU A 13 24.25 -4.04 16.16
CA GLU A 13 24.66 -2.75 15.59
C GLU A 13 23.58 -1.69 15.77
N TYR A 14 22.33 -2.01 15.39
CA TYR A 14 21.20 -1.09 15.53
C TYR A 14 20.91 -0.75 16.98
N LEU A 15 20.99 -1.75 17.86
CA LEU A 15 20.76 -1.56 19.28
C LEU A 15 21.86 -0.71 19.93
N ARG A 16 23.12 -0.96 19.59
CA ARG A 16 24.25 -0.13 20.03
C ARG A 16 24.02 1.32 19.61
N ASP A 17 23.85 1.57 18.32
CA ASP A 17 23.71 2.94 17.80
C ASP A 17 22.55 3.67 18.46
N ARG A 18 21.41 2.98 18.64
CA ARG A 18 20.23 3.60 19.23
C ARG A 18 20.37 3.85 20.74
N LEU A 19 20.90 2.90 21.50
CA LEU A 19 21.15 3.07 22.94
C LEU A 19 22.15 4.19 23.21
N PHE A 20 23.29 4.20 22.49
CA PHE A 20 24.29 5.25 22.67
C PHE A 20 23.77 6.63 22.25
N PHE A 21 22.94 6.71 21.21
CA PHE A 21 22.28 7.96 20.81
C PHE A 21 21.29 8.46 21.88
N GLU A 22 20.33 7.62 22.29
CA GLU A 22 19.28 8.00 23.25
C GLU A 22 19.86 8.37 24.62
N LEU A 23 20.79 7.56 25.13
CA LEU A 23 21.34 7.75 26.47
C LEU A 23 22.40 8.86 26.53
N ALA A 24 22.89 9.35 25.39
CA ALA A 24 23.76 10.53 25.36
C ALA A 24 23.03 11.82 25.77
N PHE A 25 21.71 11.91 25.57
CA PHE A 25 20.92 13.07 25.98
C PHE A 25 20.86 13.21 27.50
N LEU A 26 20.74 12.09 28.21
CA LEU A 26 20.71 12.06 29.68
C LEU A 26 22.01 12.59 30.32
N LYS A 27 23.15 12.47 29.63
CA LYS A 27 24.42 13.07 30.09
C LYS A 27 24.34 14.59 30.17
N GLN A 28 23.55 15.23 29.30
CA GLN A 28 23.38 16.69 29.32
C GLN A 28 22.60 17.16 30.56
N ASP A 29 21.74 16.28 31.08
CA ASP A 29 20.94 16.52 32.30
C ASP A 29 21.66 16.05 33.58
N GLY A 30 22.94 15.67 33.49
CA GLY A 30 23.74 15.23 34.63
C GLY A 30 23.46 13.79 35.08
N ILE A 31 22.74 13.02 34.26
CA ILE A 31 22.47 11.60 34.49
C ILE A 31 23.51 10.78 33.74
N ILE A 32 24.39 10.09 34.47
CA ILE A 32 25.46 9.31 33.86
C ILE A 32 24.96 7.88 33.69
N ILE A 33 24.93 7.42 32.45
CA ILE A 33 24.65 6.01 32.14
C ILE A 33 25.88 5.41 31.50
N GLU A 34 26.32 4.29 32.08
CA GLU A 34 27.36 3.46 31.52
C GLU A 34 26.72 2.29 30.79
N ILE A 35 27.21 2.02 29.59
CA ILE A 35 26.77 0.91 28.76
C ILE A 35 28.01 0.04 28.56
N ASP A 36 27.99 -1.14 29.16
CA ASP A 36 29.00 -2.15 28.93
C ASP A 36 28.47 -3.16 27.92
N GLU A 37 29.26 -3.43 26.88
CA GLU A 37 28.93 -4.43 25.86
C GLU A 37 29.83 -5.64 26.01
N PHE A 38 29.24 -6.83 26.01
CA PHE A 38 29.99 -8.09 26.00
C PHE A 38 29.33 -9.14 25.14
N GLN A 39 30.17 -10.01 24.55
CA GLN A 39 29.73 -11.16 23.78
C GLN A 39 29.75 -12.43 24.62
N LYS A 40 28.68 -13.23 24.49
CA LYS A 40 28.53 -14.57 25.07
C LYS A 40 28.19 -15.55 23.94
N GLY A 41 29.20 -16.01 23.23
CA GLY A 41 28.99 -16.77 21.98
C GLY A 41 28.42 -15.85 20.91
N ASP A 42 27.31 -16.24 20.29
CA ASP A 42 26.62 -15.41 19.28
C ASP A 42 25.72 -14.33 19.89
N LEU A 43 25.51 -14.36 21.21
CA LEU A 43 24.69 -13.39 21.92
C LEU A 43 25.53 -12.16 22.31
N THR A 44 25.15 -10.99 21.81
CA THR A 44 25.67 -9.70 22.30
C THR A 44 24.75 -9.19 23.41
N VAL A 45 25.34 -8.75 24.52
CA VAL A 45 24.61 -8.25 25.68
C VAL A 45 25.08 -6.85 26.02
N PHE A 46 24.11 -5.96 26.27
CA PHE A 46 24.30 -4.59 26.69
C PHE A 46 23.84 -4.44 28.15
N ASP A 47 24.78 -4.15 29.04
CA ASP A 47 24.51 -3.83 30.43
C ASP A 47 24.44 -2.30 30.58
N CYS A 48 23.22 -1.79 30.72
CA CYS A 48 22.95 -0.38 30.95
C CYS A 48 22.87 -0.13 32.46
N GLN A 49 23.80 0.63 33.01
CA GLN A 49 23.89 0.94 34.44
C GLN A 49 23.71 2.43 34.68
N LEU A 50 22.73 2.77 35.52
CA LEU A 50 22.52 4.13 35.97
C LEU A 50 23.53 4.49 37.07
N ARG A 51 24.41 5.46 36.82
CA ARG A 51 25.30 6.07 37.82
C ARG A 51 24.80 7.45 38.20
N LEU A 52 24.51 7.63 39.48
CA LEU A 52 24.10 8.92 40.05
C LEU A 52 25.34 9.81 40.24
N ASP A 53 25.32 11.02 39.69
CA ASP A 53 26.33 12.04 40.03
C ASP A 53 25.86 12.96 41.18
N LYS A 54 24.55 13.02 41.47
CA LYS A 54 23.99 13.81 42.59
C LYS A 54 22.77 13.16 43.24
N ASP A 55 22.71 13.24 44.56
CA ASP A 55 21.55 12.87 45.37
C ASP A 55 20.32 13.72 44.97
N GLY A 56 19.19 13.07 44.65
CA GLY A 56 17.87 13.69 44.79
C GLY A 56 17.05 13.99 43.53
N LEU A 57 16.97 13.08 42.56
CA LEU A 57 15.83 13.08 41.63
C LEU A 57 14.93 11.89 41.94
N ASP A 58 13.76 12.17 42.52
CA ASP A 58 12.66 11.23 42.54
C ASP A 58 12.30 10.88 41.08
N ASN A 59 12.09 9.58 40.78
CA ASN A 59 11.76 9.03 39.44
C ASN A 59 12.92 8.79 38.45
N LEU A 60 14.20 8.80 38.86
CA LEU A 60 15.30 8.47 37.95
C LEU A 60 15.20 7.09 37.31
N ASP A 61 14.75 6.09 38.06
CA ASP A 61 14.56 4.73 37.54
C ASP A 61 13.50 4.71 36.43
N PHE A 62 12.44 5.52 36.57
CA PHE A 62 11.40 5.66 35.56
C PHE A 62 11.94 6.33 34.29
N ILE A 63 12.65 7.45 34.43
CA ILE A 63 13.28 8.16 33.29
C ILE A 63 14.26 7.22 32.59
N PHE A 64 15.07 6.48 33.35
CA PHE A 64 16.01 5.50 32.79
C PHE A 64 15.28 4.44 31.96
N ASN A 65 14.21 3.84 32.49
CA ASN A 65 13.42 2.85 31.79
C ASN A 65 12.75 3.43 30.53
N GLU A 66 12.26 4.67 30.56
CA GLU A 66 11.67 5.33 29.39
C GLU A 66 12.67 5.48 28.24
N TYR A 67 13.90 5.88 28.51
CA TYR A 67 14.91 6.03 27.46
C TYR A 67 15.33 4.68 26.87
N ILE A 68 15.46 3.64 27.71
CA ILE A 68 15.73 2.28 27.25
C ILE A 68 14.55 1.77 26.39
N ALA A 69 13.31 1.95 26.84
CA ALA A 69 12.11 1.57 26.10
C ALA A 69 11.97 2.33 24.76
N ASN A 70 12.33 3.60 24.75
CA ASN A 70 12.35 4.42 23.54
C ASN A 70 13.38 3.90 22.52
N ALA A 71 14.60 3.61 22.97
CA ALA A 71 15.64 3.04 22.11
C ALA A 71 15.21 1.68 21.53
N LEU A 72 14.70 0.77 22.37
CA LEU A 72 14.26 -0.55 21.95
C LEU A 72 13.07 -0.50 20.99
N SER A 73 12.06 0.32 21.28
CA SER A 73 10.90 0.48 20.39
C SER A 73 11.28 1.07 19.04
N ASP A 74 12.27 1.96 18.98
CA ASP A 74 12.81 2.46 17.71
C ASP A 74 13.51 1.39 16.89
N VAL A 75 14.34 0.56 17.52
CA VAL A 75 15.01 -0.56 16.84
C VAL A 75 13.97 -1.53 16.28
N ILE A 76 12.94 -1.86 17.08
CA ILE A 76 11.88 -2.76 16.64
C ILE A 76 11.15 -2.20 15.41
N ILE A 77 10.73 -0.94 15.46
CA ILE A 77 9.95 -0.32 14.39
C ILE A 77 10.78 -0.04 13.12
N ASN A 78 12.04 0.39 13.27
CA ASN A 78 12.82 0.86 12.13
C ASN A 78 13.73 -0.21 11.51
N ASN A 79 14.06 -1.26 12.26
CA ASN A 79 15.02 -2.27 11.82
C ASN A 79 14.40 -3.67 11.79
N ILE A 80 13.53 -4.01 12.75
CA ILE A 80 12.98 -5.36 12.88
C ILE A 80 11.66 -5.51 12.10
N GLU A 81 10.79 -4.48 12.04
CA GLU A 81 9.46 -4.54 11.39
C GLU A 81 9.52 -5.08 9.95
N GLY A 82 10.46 -4.59 9.14
CA GLY A 82 10.63 -5.04 7.75
C GLY A 82 10.99 -6.52 7.64
N GLU A 83 11.90 -7.00 8.49
CA GLU A 83 12.28 -8.42 8.52
C GLU A 83 11.13 -9.32 8.99
N LEU A 84 10.31 -8.84 9.92
CA LEU A 84 9.11 -9.54 10.37
C LEU A 84 8.10 -9.66 9.24
N LEU A 85 7.84 -8.59 8.50
CA LEU A 85 6.96 -8.59 7.32
C LEU A 85 7.45 -9.60 6.28
N GLU A 86 8.75 -9.60 5.95
CA GLU A 86 9.33 -10.57 5.03
C GLU A 86 9.16 -12.01 5.50
N LYS A 87 9.41 -12.25 6.79
CA LYS A 87 9.30 -13.58 7.39
C LYS A 87 7.85 -14.08 7.36
N ILE A 88 6.88 -13.21 7.67
CA ILE A 88 5.45 -13.53 7.60
C ILE A 88 5.07 -13.89 6.16
N LEU A 89 5.41 -13.03 5.19
CA LEU A 89 5.11 -13.23 3.78
C LEU A 89 5.69 -14.56 3.26
N LYS A 90 6.99 -14.80 3.46
CA LYS A 90 7.66 -16.05 3.05
C LYS A 90 7.11 -17.29 3.74
N SER A 91 6.58 -17.15 4.96
CA SER A 91 6.02 -18.28 5.69
C SER A 91 4.65 -18.71 5.16
N LYS A 92 3.77 -17.75 4.82
CA LYS A 92 2.39 -17.99 4.38
C LYS A 92 2.24 -18.09 2.86
N TYR A 93 3.01 -17.32 2.09
CA TYR A 93 2.85 -17.14 0.64
C TYR A 93 4.16 -17.43 -0.12
N LYS A 94 4.44 -18.71 -0.34
CA LYS A 94 5.71 -19.18 -0.93
C LYS A 94 5.78 -19.09 -2.45
N GLN A 95 4.66 -18.80 -3.11
CA GLN A 95 4.52 -18.82 -4.56
C GLN A 95 5.05 -17.56 -5.26
N PHE A 96 5.21 -16.45 -4.53
CA PHE A 96 5.61 -15.18 -5.11
C PHE A 96 7.12 -15.12 -5.36
N SER A 97 7.49 -14.53 -6.49
CA SER A 97 8.87 -14.24 -6.85
C SER A 97 9.48 -13.16 -5.93
N ASN A 98 10.80 -12.99 -5.98
CA ASN A 98 11.48 -11.97 -5.18
C ASN A 98 11.05 -10.54 -5.53
N LEU A 99 10.62 -10.28 -6.78
CA LEU A 99 10.14 -8.96 -7.19
C LEU A 99 8.76 -8.69 -6.59
N GLU A 100 7.83 -9.62 -6.79
CA GLU A 100 6.46 -9.54 -6.25
C GLU A 100 6.47 -9.48 -4.72
N ASN A 101 7.36 -10.23 -4.06
CA ASN A 101 7.53 -10.13 -2.61
C ASN A 101 7.90 -8.71 -2.16
N ARG A 102 8.75 -7.99 -2.92
CA ARG A 102 9.11 -6.61 -2.56
C ARG A 102 7.93 -5.68 -2.72
N GLU A 103 7.18 -5.80 -3.81
CA GLU A 103 5.97 -5.02 -4.07
C GLU A 103 4.92 -5.23 -2.98
N ILE A 104 4.65 -6.49 -2.60
CA ILE A 104 3.72 -6.82 -1.51
C ILE A 104 4.18 -6.24 -0.17
N ILE A 105 5.49 -6.30 0.14
CA ILE A 105 6.04 -5.72 1.37
C ILE A 105 5.90 -4.20 1.38
N GLU A 106 6.13 -3.54 0.24
CA GLU A 106 5.92 -2.10 0.08
C GLU A 106 4.46 -1.74 0.31
N MET A 107 3.52 -2.44 -0.33
CA MET A 107 2.08 -2.25 -0.12
C MET A 107 1.66 -2.47 1.33
N ALA A 108 2.18 -3.52 1.99
CA ALA A 108 1.89 -3.79 3.40
C ALA A 108 2.48 -2.71 4.33
N THR A 109 3.67 -2.21 4.01
CA THR A 109 4.34 -1.13 4.75
C THR A 109 3.60 0.19 4.57
N ASP A 110 3.18 0.50 3.35
CA ASP A 110 2.39 1.68 3.03
C ASP A 110 1.03 1.61 3.71
N ARG A 111 0.36 0.47 3.69
CA ARG A 111 -0.89 0.27 4.44
C ARG A 111 -0.69 0.45 5.94
N LEU A 112 0.41 -0.07 6.50
CA LEU A 112 0.78 0.18 7.87
C LEU A 112 1.06 1.65 8.12
N ASN A 113 1.53 2.43 7.15
CA ASN A 113 1.92 3.82 7.35
C ASN A 113 0.83 4.85 6.97
N PHE A 114 -0.11 4.51 6.09
CA PHE A 114 -1.02 5.44 5.42
C PHE A 114 -2.52 5.10 5.57
N LEU A 115 -2.93 4.38 6.61
CA LEU A 115 -4.34 4.34 7.02
C LEU A 115 -4.78 5.68 7.64
N ILE A 116 -4.86 6.69 6.78
CA ILE A 116 -5.49 7.98 7.01
C ILE A 116 -6.56 8.11 5.93
N SER A 117 -7.81 8.22 6.37
CA SER A 117 -8.97 8.51 5.54
C SER A 117 -8.72 9.70 4.61
N GLN A 118 -9.43 9.74 3.48
CA GLN A 118 -9.43 10.87 2.55
C GLN A 118 -9.90 12.22 3.15
N GLU A 119 -10.07 12.34 4.47
CA GLU A 119 -10.65 13.52 5.11
C GLU A 119 -9.86 14.12 6.28
N ASP A 120 -8.90 13.44 6.93
CA ASP A 120 -8.23 14.04 8.11
C ASP A 120 -6.75 13.66 8.27
N GLN A 121 -5.84 14.64 8.14
CA GLN A 121 -4.38 14.53 8.34
C GLN A 121 -4.00 13.83 9.67
N SER A 122 -3.75 12.53 9.65
CA SER A 122 -3.44 11.77 10.87
C SER A 122 -2.11 11.02 10.81
N ILE A 123 -1.03 11.60 11.32
CA ILE A 123 0.25 10.91 11.61
C ILE A 123 0.02 9.92 12.77
N ILE A 124 -0.81 8.90 12.52
CA ILE A 124 -1.43 8.03 13.52
C ILE A 124 -0.90 6.61 13.44
N SER A 125 -0.16 6.21 12.41
CA SER A 125 0.11 4.79 12.20
C SER A 125 1.45 4.31 12.81
N LYS A 126 2.59 4.82 12.37
CA LYS A 126 3.93 4.39 12.84
C LYS A 126 4.24 4.84 14.27
N ILE A 127 3.91 6.09 14.60
CA ILE A 127 4.15 6.65 15.94
C ILE A 127 3.30 5.93 17.00
N GLN A 128 2.04 5.60 16.70
CA GLN A 128 1.20 4.87 17.65
C GLN A 128 1.65 3.42 17.83
N ARG A 129 2.05 2.73 16.76
CA ARG A 129 2.65 1.39 16.88
C ARG A 129 3.92 1.43 17.76
N LYS A 130 4.81 2.38 17.49
CA LYS A 130 6.00 2.60 18.33
C LYS A 130 5.61 2.83 19.80
N ASN A 131 4.66 3.72 20.07
CA ASN A 131 4.22 4.01 21.44
C ASN A 131 3.61 2.78 22.13
N ARG A 132 2.83 1.95 21.43
CA ARG A 132 2.32 0.68 21.97
C ARG A 132 3.45 -0.27 22.36
N ILE A 133 4.45 -0.42 21.48
CA ILE A 133 5.63 -1.25 21.76
C ILE A 133 6.42 -0.69 22.95
N LEU A 134 6.60 0.63 23.01
CA LEU A 134 7.26 1.31 24.12
C LEU A 134 6.56 1.02 25.45
N LEU A 135 5.22 1.09 25.49
CA LEU A 135 4.45 0.78 26.70
C LEU A 135 4.58 -0.69 27.11
N GLU A 136 4.59 -1.65 26.17
CA GLU A 136 4.85 -3.06 26.48
C GLU A 136 6.26 -3.30 27.03
N ILE A 137 7.25 -2.54 26.54
CA ILE A 137 8.62 -2.62 27.06
C ILE A 137 8.69 -2.05 28.48
N LEU A 138 8.03 -0.92 28.74
CA LEU A 138 7.95 -0.34 30.08
C LEU A 138 7.31 -1.31 31.09
N ASP A 139 6.14 -1.89 30.75
CA ASP A 139 5.47 -2.92 31.58
C ASP A 139 6.40 -4.09 31.90
N TYR A 140 7.21 -4.50 30.93
CA TYR A 140 8.17 -5.57 31.13
C TYR A 140 9.32 -5.16 32.07
N LEU A 141 9.87 -3.96 31.88
CA LEU A 141 11.00 -3.44 32.65
C LEU A 141 10.63 -3.08 34.09
N GLU A 142 9.34 -2.90 34.42
CA GLU A 142 8.89 -2.75 35.82
C GLU A 142 9.13 -4.02 36.66
N VAL A 143 9.14 -5.20 36.03
CA VAL A 143 9.18 -6.49 36.73
C VAL A 143 10.46 -7.29 36.41
N ARG A 144 11.18 -6.94 35.35
CA ARG A 144 12.35 -7.67 34.87
C ARG A 144 13.44 -6.70 34.42
N ASN A 145 14.67 -7.00 34.82
CA ASN A 145 15.85 -6.22 34.47
C ASN A 145 16.70 -6.88 33.36
N GLU A 146 16.25 -8.01 32.83
CA GLU A 146 16.94 -8.76 31.78
C GLU A 146 15.97 -9.02 30.64
N MET A 147 16.36 -8.70 29.40
CA MET A 147 15.54 -8.86 28.21
C MET A 147 16.35 -9.50 27.08
N SER A 148 15.78 -10.51 26.42
CA SER A 148 16.20 -10.88 25.06
C SER A 148 15.32 -10.13 24.07
N LEU A 149 15.92 -9.33 23.18
CA LEU A 149 15.19 -8.51 22.22
C LEU A 149 14.33 -9.37 21.28
N GLU A 150 14.91 -10.41 20.69
CA GLU A 150 14.19 -11.35 19.81
C GLU A 150 13.10 -12.09 20.57
N GLY A 151 13.40 -12.55 21.80
CA GLY A 151 12.43 -13.23 22.65
C GLY A 151 11.25 -12.30 22.99
N PHE A 152 11.52 -11.04 23.32
CA PHE A 152 10.50 -10.06 23.61
C PHE A 152 9.58 -9.83 22.40
N VAL A 153 10.16 -9.60 21.22
CA VAL A 153 9.39 -9.45 19.98
C VAL A 153 8.55 -10.69 19.69
N GLN A 154 9.13 -11.89 19.80
CA GLN A 154 8.45 -13.14 19.44
C GLN A 154 7.32 -13.52 20.41
N PHE A 155 7.48 -13.26 21.71
CA PHE A 155 6.58 -13.80 22.74
C PHE A 155 5.68 -12.75 23.39
N ARG A 156 6.16 -11.50 23.53
CA ARG A 156 5.40 -10.43 24.19
C ARG A 156 4.63 -9.57 23.19
N LEU A 157 5.17 -9.31 22.00
CA LEU A 157 4.53 -8.47 20.99
C LEU A 157 3.57 -9.22 20.06
N LYS A 158 2.79 -10.18 20.57
CA LYS A 158 1.90 -11.03 19.75
C LYS A 158 0.83 -10.23 19.00
N ASP A 159 0.22 -9.26 19.65
CA ASP A 159 -0.82 -8.43 19.04
C ASP A 159 -0.25 -7.56 17.91
N TYR A 160 0.99 -7.09 18.08
CA TYR A 160 1.71 -6.36 17.04
C TYR A 160 2.08 -7.29 15.87
N LEU A 161 2.56 -8.51 16.12
CA LEU A 161 2.82 -9.49 15.06
C LEU A 161 1.54 -9.84 14.27
N SER A 162 0.40 -9.94 14.96
CA SER A 162 -0.90 -10.17 14.31
C SER A 162 -1.31 -8.99 13.44
N GLU A 163 -1.01 -7.75 13.83
CA GLU A 163 -1.26 -6.56 13.02
C GLU A 163 -0.42 -6.56 11.73
N LEU A 164 0.86 -6.93 11.82
CA LEU A 164 1.73 -7.10 10.65
C LEU A 164 1.19 -8.19 9.71
N GLU A 165 0.72 -9.31 10.27
CA GLU A 165 0.14 -10.41 9.50
C GLU A 165 -1.12 -9.98 8.75
N VAL A 166 -2.03 -9.24 9.40
CA VAL A 166 -3.22 -8.68 8.75
C VAL A 166 -2.83 -7.71 7.63
N SER A 167 -1.76 -6.91 7.80
CA SER A 167 -1.32 -6.01 6.74
C SER A 167 -0.79 -6.79 5.52
N ILE A 168 -0.01 -7.84 5.74
CA ILE A 168 0.48 -8.73 4.69
C ILE A 168 -0.68 -9.40 3.96
N ASP A 169 -1.62 -9.99 4.69
CA ASP A 169 -2.76 -10.70 4.09
C ASP A 169 -3.54 -9.78 3.15
N ARG A 170 -3.82 -8.54 3.58
CA ARG A 170 -4.52 -7.55 2.74
C ARG A 170 -3.68 -7.05 1.56
N ALA A 171 -2.38 -6.86 1.75
CA ALA A 171 -1.49 -6.46 0.66
C ALA A 171 -1.39 -7.55 -0.41
N VAL A 172 -1.41 -8.82 -0.01
CA VAL A 172 -1.46 -9.95 -0.95
C VAL A 172 -2.78 -9.96 -1.72
N ASP A 173 -3.91 -9.77 -1.04
CA ASP A 173 -5.22 -9.71 -1.71
C ASP A 173 -5.26 -8.59 -2.76
N ASP A 174 -4.83 -7.38 -2.40
CA ASP A 174 -4.76 -6.23 -3.33
C ASP A 174 -3.79 -6.51 -4.49
N PHE A 175 -2.61 -7.06 -4.20
CA PHE A 175 -1.60 -7.39 -5.20
C PHE A 175 -2.14 -8.38 -6.24
N ILE A 176 -2.87 -9.41 -5.78
CA ILE A 176 -3.49 -10.40 -6.67
C ILE A 176 -4.52 -9.71 -7.57
N VAL A 177 -5.39 -8.86 -7.02
CA VAL A 177 -6.40 -8.13 -7.80
C VAL A 177 -5.75 -7.22 -8.84
N GLU A 178 -4.71 -6.47 -8.46
CA GLU A 178 -4.00 -5.57 -9.37
C GLU A 178 -3.29 -6.36 -10.48
N LYS A 179 -2.68 -7.50 -10.14
CA LYS A 179 -2.05 -8.38 -11.12
C LYS A 179 -3.07 -9.00 -12.08
N GLU A 180 -4.21 -9.48 -11.58
CA GLU A 180 -5.29 -10.01 -12.41
C GLU A 180 -5.83 -8.94 -13.37
N TYR A 181 -5.95 -7.70 -12.90
CA TYR A 181 -6.34 -6.57 -13.75
C TYR A 181 -5.31 -6.32 -14.87
N GLU A 182 -4.02 -6.25 -14.54
CA GLU A 182 -2.97 -6.04 -15.56
C GLU A 182 -2.91 -7.21 -16.56
N GLU A 183 -3.04 -8.46 -16.10
CA GLU A 183 -3.11 -9.63 -16.98
C GLU A 183 -4.33 -9.57 -17.91
N PHE A 184 -5.49 -9.17 -17.40
CA PHE A 184 -6.69 -8.96 -18.20
C PHE A 184 -6.48 -7.89 -19.29
N ILE A 185 -5.90 -6.73 -18.93
CA ILE A 185 -5.57 -5.66 -19.88
C ILE A 185 -4.59 -6.15 -20.95
N HIS A 186 -3.57 -6.91 -20.56
CA HIS A 186 -2.62 -7.50 -21.51
C HIS A 186 -3.28 -8.46 -22.50
N LEU A 187 -4.21 -9.29 -22.05
CA LEU A 187 -4.97 -10.18 -22.92
C LEU A 187 -5.84 -9.40 -23.93
N LEU A 188 -6.51 -8.34 -23.47
CA LEU A 188 -7.33 -7.50 -24.36
C LEU A 188 -6.49 -6.79 -25.42
N LYS A 189 -5.34 -6.23 -25.05
CA LYS A 189 -4.39 -5.63 -26.00
C LYS A 189 -3.97 -6.62 -27.07
N TYR A 190 -3.54 -7.81 -26.66
CA TYR A 190 -3.16 -8.87 -27.59
C TYR A 190 -4.29 -9.22 -28.56
N PHE A 191 -5.52 -9.31 -28.06
CA PHE A 191 -6.69 -9.57 -28.91
C PHE A 191 -6.95 -8.43 -29.90
N ILE A 192 -6.85 -7.16 -29.48
CA ILE A 192 -7.05 -6.00 -30.34
C ILE A 192 -5.95 -5.89 -31.42
N ASP A 193 -4.70 -6.19 -31.09
CA ASP A 193 -3.56 -6.06 -32.00
C ASP A 193 -3.52 -7.17 -33.06
N THR A 194 -4.10 -8.33 -32.77
CA THR A 194 -4.10 -9.50 -33.68
C THR A 194 -5.33 -9.57 -34.58
N GLN A 195 -6.37 -8.78 -34.31
CA GLN A 195 -7.58 -8.76 -35.13
C GLN A 195 -7.38 -7.98 -36.44
N GLU A 196 -8.05 -8.45 -37.50
CA GLU A 196 -8.19 -7.67 -38.74
C GLU A 196 -9.10 -6.46 -38.48
N THR A 197 -8.58 -5.26 -38.79
CA THR A 197 -9.33 -4.00 -38.71
C THR A 197 -10.56 -4.05 -39.61
N LYS A 198 -11.73 -3.75 -39.02
CA LYS A 198 -13.01 -3.68 -39.75
C LYS A 198 -13.46 -2.25 -40.03
N ASN A 199 -13.06 -1.32 -39.18
CA ASN A 199 -13.44 0.09 -39.28
C ASN A 199 -12.18 0.95 -39.18
N GLU A 200 -11.90 1.79 -40.18
CA GLU A 200 -10.72 2.67 -40.13
C GLU A 200 -10.86 3.73 -39.04
N LEU A 201 -12.07 4.26 -38.84
CA LEU A 201 -12.33 5.27 -37.84
C LEU A 201 -13.69 5.04 -37.18
N ILE A 202 -13.69 5.08 -35.84
CA ILE A 202 -14.90 5.10 -35.02
C ILE A 202 -14.94 6.36 -34.16
N HIS A 203 -16.05 7.07 -34.23
CA HIS A 203 -16.39 8.15 -33.32
C HIS A 203 -17.26 7.61 -32.17
N VAL A 204 -16.88 7.87 -30.93
CA VAL A 204 -17.67 7.52 -29.74
C VAL A 204 -18.32 8.77 -29.19
N VAL A 205 -19.65 8.78 -29.14
CA VAL A 205 -20.45 9.91 -28.65
C VAL A 205 -21.23 9.47 -27.41
N LYS A 206 -21.21 10.31 -26.37
CA LYS A 206 -21.92 10.07 -25.10
C LYS A 206 -23.23 10.87 -25.07
N PHE A 207 -24.34 10.22 -24.77
CA PHE A 207 -25.68 10.83 -24.72
C PHE A 207 -26.15 11.05 -23.27
N LYS A 208 -27.25 11.80 -23.09
CA LYS A 208 -27.77 12.28 -21.79
C LYS A 208 -28.14 11.20 -20.77
N ASN A 209 -28.28 9.95 -21.19
CA ASN A 209 -28.63 8.80 -20.32
C ASN A 209 -27.41 7.91 -20.02
N ASP A 210 -26.18 8.43 -20.12
CA ASP A 210 -24.91 7.67 -20.03
C ASP A 210 -24.72 6.59 -21.12
N HIS A 211 -25.62 6.48 -22.09
CA HIS A 211 -25.44 5.62 -23.26
C HIS A 211 -24.40 6.15 -24.25
N PHE A 212 -23.76 5.23 -24.94
CA PHE A 212 -22.78 5.50 -26.00
C PHE A 212 -23.33 5.12 -27.37
N LYS A 213 -22.94 5.85 -28.41
CA LYS A 213 -23.09 5.41 -29.80
C LYS A 213 -21.76 5.45 -30.53
N LEU A 214 -21.62 4.52 -31.47
CA LEU A 214 -20.50 4.42 -32.38
C LEU A 214 -20.94 4.96 -33.73
N LEU A 215 -20.17 5.90 -34.29
CA LEU A 215 -20.33 6.36 -35.67
C LEU A 215 -19.11 5.96 -36.48
N ASN A 216 -19.29 5.60 -37.74
CA ASN A 216 -18.19 5.37 -38.67
C ASN A 216 -17.60 6.71 -39.17
N GLU A 217 -16.62 6.62 -40.08
CA GLU A 217 -15.97 7.78 -40.72
C GLU A 217 -16.93 8.72 -41.46
N ASP A 218 -18.05 8.21 -41.97
CA ASP A 218 -19.09 8.98 -42.65
C ASP A 218 -20.09 9.63 -41.68
N GLY A 219 -19.94 9.40 -40.37
CA GLY A 219 -20.87 9.86 -39.34
C GLY A 219 -22.15 9.02 -39.21
N MET A 220 -22.22 7.86 -39.87
CA MET A 220 -23.36 6.94 -39.78
C MET A 220 -23.24 6.03 -38.56
N VAL A 221 -24.37 5.72 -37.94
CA VAL A 221 -24.43 4.85 -36.76
C VAL A 221 -24.00 3.43 -37.11
N ILE A 222 -23.03 2.90 -36.35
CA ILE A 222 -22.64 1.49 -36.39
C ILE A 222 -23.57 0.74 -35.44
N GLU A 223 -24.45 -0.09 -35.99
CA GLU A 223 -25.30 -0.98 -35.20
C GLU A 223 -24.42 -1.96 -34.41
N ASN A 224 -24.59 -1.97 -33.09
CA ASN A 224 -23.84 -2.83 -32.21
C ASN A 224 -24.77 -3.38 -31.12
N THR A 225 -24.82 -4.71 -30.99
CA THR A 225 -25.72 -5.39 -30.06
C THR A 225 -25.47 -5.04 -28.60
N TYR A 226 -24.25 -4.65 -28.24
CA TYR A 226 -23.91 -4.22 -26.88
C TYR A 226 -24.44 -2.82 -26.55
N LEU A 227 -24.77 -2.02 -27.56
CA LEU A 227 -25.23 -0.62 -27.42
C LEU A 227 -26.68 -0.43 -27.92
N ASP A 228 -27.41 -1.51 -28.19
CA ASP A 228 -28.80 -1.46 -28.64
C ASP A 228 -29.74 -1.15 -27.46
N GLU A 229 -30.30 0.06 -27.45
CA GLU A 229 -31.22 0.55 -26.41
C GLU A 229 -32.44 -0.37 -26.20
N ASN A 230 -32.96 -0.98 -27.28
CA ASN A 230 -34.13 -1.86 -27.17
C ASN A 230 -33.76 -3.15 -26.44
N LEU A 231 -32.61 -3.74 -26.76
CA LEU A 231 -32.14 -4.96 -26.10
C LEU A 231 -31.77 -4.67 -24.65
N LEU A 232 -31.08 -3.57 -24.38
CA LEU A 232 -30.68 -3.16 -23.03
C LEU A 232 -31.91 -2.91 -22.14
N SER A 233 -32.99 -2.34 -22.69
CA SER A 233 -34.25 -2.12 -21.96
C SER A 233 -35.01 -3.40 -21.60
N MET A 234 -34.69 -4.53 -22.23
CA MET A 234 -35.30 -5.84 -21.96
C MET A 234 -34.52 -6.66 -20.93
N VAL A 235 -33.32 -6.24 -20.56
CA VAL A 235 -32.45 -6.93 -19.60
C VAL A 235 -32.63 -6.28 -18.23
N ASP A 236 -33.31 -6.95 -17.30
CA ASP A 236 -33.43 -6.54 -15.88
C ASP A 236 -32.11 -6.82 -15.12
N CYS A 237 -31.00 -6.22 -15.56
CA CYS A 237 -29.71 -6.27 -14.86
C CYS A 237 -29.10 -4.88 -14.79
N ASP A 238 -28.44 -4.57 -13.68
CA ASP A 238 -27.58 -3.39 -13.56
C ASP A 238 -26.35 -3.59 -14.47
N LEU A 239 -26.48 -3.20 -15.74
CA LEU A 239 -25.41 -3.31 -16.73
C LEU A 239 -24.45 -2.12 -16.59
N ASP A 240 -23.15 -2.41 -16.61
CA ASP A 240 -22.13 -1.37 -16.67
C ASP A 240 -21.96 -0.90 -18.13
N TYR A 241 -22.41 0.34 -18.41
CA TYR A 241 -22.29 0.94 -19.74
C TYR A 241 -20.84 1.15 -20.17
N ASP A 242 -19.90 1.25 -19.23
CA ASP A 242 -18.48 1.36 -19.52
C ASP A 242 -17.96 0.03 -20.12
N ASP A 243 -18.33 -1.11 -19.53
CA ASP A 243 -17.97 -2.44 -20.04
C ASP A 243 -18.61 -2.77 -21.39
N LEU A 244 -19.86 -2.32 -21.60
CA LEU A 244 -20.56 -2.47 -22.87
C LEU A 244 -19.88 -1.69 -24.00
N LEU A 245 -19.42 -0.46 -23.73
CA LEU A 245 -18.68 0.31 -24.71
C LEU A 245 -17.34 -0.36 -25.06
N ILE A 246 -16.61 -0.86 -24.06
CA ILE A 246 -15.37 -1.61 -24.30
C ILE A 246 -15.65 -2.83 -25.19
N SER A 247 -16.70 -3.60 -24.89
CA SER A 247 -17.12 -4.77 -25.68
C SER A 247 -17.51 -4.39 -27.11
N ALA A 248 -18.23 -3.29 -27.29
CA ALA A 248 -18.64 -2.78 -28.59
C ALA A 248 -17.42 -2.37 -29.44
N LEU A 249 -16.46 -1.66 -28.85
CA LEU A 249 -15.24 -1.24 -29.53
C LEU A 249 -14.34 -2.42 -29.88
N ILE A 250 -14.20 -3.41 -28.99
CA ILE A 250 -13.44 -4.64 -29.28
C ILE A 250 -14.05 -5.36 -30.49
N THR A 251 -15.37 -5.54 -30.53
CA THR A 251 -16.05 -6.26 -31.62
C THR A 251 -16.07 -5.49 -32.94
N ALA A 252 -16.11 -4.16 -32.86
CA ALA A 252 -16.02 -3.27 -34.01
C ALA A 252 -14.61 -3.21 -34.61
N ALA A 253 -13.57 -3.66 -33.89
CA ALA A 253 -12.18 -3.72 -34.36
C ALA A 253 -11.72 -2.46 -35.13
N PRO A 254 -11.69 -1.28 -34.46
CA PRO A 254 -11.26 -0.03 -35.06
C PRO A 254 -9.74 0.07 -35.22
N GLU A 255 -9.30 0.81 -36.25
CA GLU A 255 -7.92 1.31 -36.35
C GLU A 255 -7.73 2.54 -35.47
N LEU A 256 -8.67 3.49 -35.54
CA LEU A 256 -8.66 4.74 -34.78
C LEU A 256 -10.02 4.99 -34.10
N ILE A 257 -9.96 5.52 -32.89
CA ILE A 257 -11.11 5.88 -32.06
C ILE A 257 -10.99 7.36 -31.67
N ILE A 258 -12.06 8.12 -31.89
CA ILE A 258 -12.18 9.52 -31.45
C ILE A 258 -13.31 9.62 -30.42
N LEU A 259 -12.95 9.99 -29.19
CA LEU A 259 -13.91 10.18 -28.08
C LEU A 259 -14.45 11.62 -28.09
N HIS A 260 -15.77 11.78 -28.17
CA HIS A 260 -16.47 13.06 -28.24
C HIS A 260 -17.18 13.44 -26.94
N PHE A 261 -16.48 13.32 -25.82
CA PHE A 261 -16.98 13.75 -24.51
C PHE A 261 -15.83 14.22 -23.62
N LYS A 262 -16.07 15.27 -22.82
CA LYS A 262 -15.11 15.80 -21.84
C LYS A 262 -15.41 15.23 -20.45
N GLU A 263 -14.34 15.13 -19.66
CA GLU A 263 -14.30 14.65 -18.28
C GLU A 263 -15.48 15.11 -17.39
N PRO A 264 -15.85 14.33 -16.36
CA PRO A 264 -15.18 13.10 -15.91
C PRO A 264 -15.86 11.86 -16.49
N VAL A 265 -15.09 10.91 -17.01
CA VAL A 265 -15.60 9.55 -17.22
C VAL A 265 -14.52 8.58 -16.77
N SER A 266 -14.81 7.85 -15.70
CA SER A 266 -14.07 6.68 -15.20
C SER A 266 -13.48 5.83 -16.32
N ILE A 267 -14.21 5.69 -17.42
CA ILE A 267 -13.88 4.88 -18.59
C ILE A 267 -12.68 5.35 -19.44
N ILE A 268 -12.30 6.63 -19.40
CA ILE A 268 -11.24 7.12 -20.31
C ILE A 268 -9.91 6.43 -20.01
N LYS A 269 -9.61 6.20 -18.72
CA LYS A 269 -8.37 5.53 -18.31
C LYS A 269 -8.37 4.05 -18.73
N PRO A 270 -9.41 3.24 -18.43
CA PRO A 270 -9.58 1.89 -18.99
C PRO A 270 -9.46 1.86 -20.52
N LEU A 271 -10.15 2.74 -21.24
CA LEU A 271 -10.09 2.78 -22.71
C LEU A 271 -8.68 3.07 -23.22
N LYS A 272 -8.00 4.09 -22.68
CA LYS A 272 -6.60 4.36 -23.04
C LYS A 272 -5.66 3.21 -22.67
N ASN A 273 -5.92 2.54 -21.54
CA ASN A 273 -5.15 1.38 -21.16
C ASN A 273 -5.34 0.25 -22.17
N ILE A 274 -6.57 -0.03 -22.62
CA ILE A 274 -6.89 -1.16 -23.51
C ILE A 274 -6.50 -0.89 -24.97
N PHE A 275 -6.84 0.28 -25.51
CA PHE A 275 -6.67 0.62 -26.94
C PHE A 275 -5.42 1.46 -27.22
N ALA A 276 -4.65 1.81 -26.19
CA ALA A 276 -3.36 2.47 -26.28
C ALA A 276 -3.34 3.70 -27.22
N ASP A 277 -2.59 3.60 -28.32
CA ASP A 277 -2.36 4.63 -29.33
C ASP A 277 -3.52 4.79 -30.34
N LYS A 278 -4.48 3.86 -30.34
CA LYS A 278 -5.67 3.92 -31.19
C LYS A 278 -6.72 4.92 -30.69
N ILE A 279 -6.54 5.57 -29.54
CA ILE A 279 -7.52 6.52 -28.96
C ILE A 279 -7.03 7.97 -28.99
N SER A 280 -7.94 8.86 -29.40
CA SER A 280 -7.78 10.31 -29.28
C SER A 280 -9.03 10.97 -28.67
N ILE A 281 -8.83 12.08 -27.98
CA ILE A 281 -9.92 12.88 -27.39
C ILE A 281 -10.19 14.08 -28.28
N CYS A 282 -11.44 14.28 -28.67
CA CYS A 282 -11.85 15.41 -29.47
C CYS A 282 -11.74 16.72 -28.66
N LEU A 283 -11.17 17.77 -29.27
CA LEU A 283 -11.03 19.09 -28.64
C LEU A 283 -12.34 19.91 -28.64
N GLY A 284 -13.35 19.43 -29.36
CA GLY A 284 -14.66 20.05 -29.52
C GLY A 284 -15.05 20.11 -31.00
N CYS A 285 -16.18 19.49 -31.34
CA CYS A 285 -16.77 19.52 -32.67
C CYS A 285 -18.31 19.39 -32.57
N GLU A 286 -18.99 19.27 -33.71
CA GLU A 286 -20.43 19.10 -33.78
C GLU A 286 -20.90 17.85 -33.02
N TYR A 287 -20.16 16.73 -33.12
CA TYR A 287 -20.45 15.50 -32.37
C TYR A 287 -20.37 15.66 -30.85
N CYS A 288 -19.56 16.60 -30.34
CA CYS A 288 -19.47 16.87 -28.91
C CYS A 288 -20.71 17.60 -28.36
N ASN A 289 -21.52 18.20 -29.23
CA ASN A 289 -22.73 18.93 -28.88
C ASN A 289 -24.02 18.14 -29.14
N LEU A 290 -23.91 16.96 -29.79
CA LEU A 290 -25.05 16.10 -30.09
C LEU A 290 -25.70 15.62 -28.80
N ASN A 291 -26.93 16.08 -28.59
CA ASN A 291 -27.70 15.83 -27.38
C ASN A 291 -28.96 14.99 -27.61
N ASN A 292 -29.34 14.71 -28.87
CA ASN A 292 -30.54 13.96 -29.24
C ASN A 292 -30.37 13.25 -30.60
N LEU A 293 -31.05 12.12 -30.77
CA LEU A 293 -31.04 11.23 -31.93
C LEU A 293 -31.52 11.83 -33.26
N ASN A 294 -32.25 12.95 -33.23
CA ASN A 294 -32.96 13.47 -34.42
C ASN A 294 -32.13 14.47 -35.25
N GLU A 295 -30.83 14.62 -34.99
CA GLU A 295 -29.96 15.57 -35.70
C GLU A 295 -29.05 14.89 -36.74
N LEU A 296 -29.14 13.57 -36.90
CA LEU A 296 -28.32 12.77 -37.85
C LEU A 296 -29.14 12.12 -38.98
N ASP A 297 -30.38 12.58 -39.21
CA ASP A 297 -31.20 12.20 -40.39
C ASP A 297 -30.84 13.02 -41.64
#